data_AF-A0A3B9IJ08-F1
#
_entry.id   AF-A0A3B9IJ08-F1
#
_cell.length_a   1.000
_cell.length_b   1.000
_cell.length_c   1.000
_cell.angle_alpha   90.00
_cell.angle_beta   90.00
_cell.angle_gamma   90.00
#
_symmetry.space_group_name_H-M   'P 1'
#
loop_
_entity.id
_entity.type
_entity.pdbx_description
1 polymer ?
#
loop_
_entity_poly.entity_id
_entity_poly.type
_entity_poly.pdbx_seq_one_letter_code
_entity_poly.pdbx_strand_id
1 'polypeptide(L)'
;DLSEDLERFHFNKGVARLRELSNALFDFTPASPADAAVAREAVDAVIRLIGPMTPHLGEELWRMAGHDGLLAEQPWPDFDPTLVTVNTITLPVQVNGKVR
;
A
#
# COMPACT_ATOMS: atom_id res chain seq x y z
N ASP A 1 6.13 -7.52 -3.94
CA ASP A 1 5.24 -6.48 -4.49
C ASP A 1 3.83 -7.06 -4.59
N LEU A 2 2.79 -6.26 -4.34
CA LEU A 2 1.39 -6.73 -4.42
C LEU A 2 1.03 -7.15 -5.85
N SER A 3 1.48 -6.41 -6.86
CA SER A 3 1.25 -6.75 -8.28
C SER A 3 1.77 -8.15 -8.61
N GLU A 4 3.03 -8.42 -8.25
CA GLU A 4 3.67 -9.73 -8.42
C GLU A 4 2.96 -10.84 -7.62
N ASP A 5 2.49 -10.55 -6.40
CA ASP A 5 1.76 -11.52 -5.59
C ASP A 5 0.40 -11.89 -6.23
N LEU A 6 -0.29 -10.95 -6.88
CA LEU A 6 -1.52 -11.23 -7.63
C LEU A 6 -1.24 -12.06 -8.89
N GLU A 7 -0.23 -11.69 -9.68
CA GLU A 7 0.18 -12.43 -10.89
C GLU A 7 0.58 -13.88 -10.59
N ARG A 8 1.20 -14.12 -9.42
CA ARG A 8 1.61 -15.44 -8.95
C ARG A 8 0.54 -16.18 -8.13
N PHE A 9 -0.69 -15.65 -8.06
CA PHE A 9 -1.80 -16.26 -7.31
C PHE A 9 -1.52 -16.41 -5.79
N HIS A 10 -0.60 -15.62 -5.24
CA HIS A 10 -0.31 -15.56 -3.81
C HIS A 10 -1.23 -14.55 -3.09
N PHE A 11 -2.54 -14.67 -3.28
CA PHE A 11 -3.53 -13.69 -2.79
C PHE A 11 -3.43 -13.44 -1.28
N ASN A 12 -3.11 -14.47 -0.49
CA ASN A 12 -2.90 -14.34 0.95
C ASN A 12 -1.74 -13.41 1.31
N LYS A 13 -0.63 -13.45 0.55
CA LYS A 13 0.47 -12.49 0.71
C LYS A 13 0.05 -11.09 0.31
N GLY A 14 -0.72 -10.97 -0.77
CA GLY A 14 -1.28 -9.70 -1.21
C GLY A 14 -2.15 -9.04 -0.13
N VAL A 15 -3.07 -9.80 0.47
CA VAL A 15 -3.89 -9.33 1.59
C VAL A 15 -3.02 -8.96 2.81
N ALA A 16 -1.98 -9.72 3.13
CA ALA A 16 -1.08 -9.40 4.23
C ALA A 16 -0.40 -8.03 4.04
N ARG A 17 0.10 -7.74 2.84
CA ARG A 17 0.68 -6.43 2.49
C ARG A 17 -0.31 -5.28 2.63
N LEU A 18 -1.55 -5.48 2.21
CA LEU A 18 -2.62 -4.50 2.38
C LEU A 18 -2.89 -4.20 3.85
N ARG A 19 -2.85 -5.23 4.72
CA ARG A 19 -2.98 -5.01 6.17
C ARG A 19 -1.78 -4.27 6.76
N GLU A 20 -0.57 -4.60 6.32
CA GLU A 20 0.64 -3.88 6.74
C GLU A 20 0.55 -2.40 6.39
N LEU A 21 0.18 -2.06 5.15
CA LEU A 21 -0.01 -0.68 4.70
C LEU A 21 -1.14 0.01 5.47
N SER A 22 -2.30 -0.64 5.62
CA SER A 22 -3.42 -0.06 6.36
C SER A 22 -3.06 0.22 7.83
N ASN A 23 -2.33 -0.68 8.50
CA ASN A 23 -1.89 -0.47 9.88
C ASN A 23 -0.91 0.71 9.96
N ALA A 24 0.05 0.79 9.03
CA ALA A 24 0.98 1.92 8.99
C ALA A 24 0.25 3.27 8.81
N LEU A 25 -0.83 3.31 8.03
CA LEU A 25 -1.67 4.50 7.90
C LEU A 25 -2.49 4.82 9.15
N PHE A 26 -2.99 3.81 9.87
CA PHE A 26 -3.67 4.01 11.14
C PHE A 26 -2.73 4.60 12.20
N ASP A 27 -1.46 4.18 12.20
CA ASP A 27 -0.44 4.67 13.14
C ASP A 27 0.14 6.04 12.73
N PHE A 28 -0.07 6.46 11.47
CA PHE A 28 0.42 7.73 10.97
C PHE A 28 -0.47 8.88 11.43
N THR A 29 0.10 9.81 12.20
CA THR A 29 -0.59 11.04 12.63
C THR A 29 -0.08 12.24 11.82
N PRO A 30 -0.88 12.80 10.88
CA PRO A 30 -0.46 13.95 10.10
C PRO A 30 -0.22 15.17 10.99
N ALA A 31 0.94 15.82 10.85
CA ALA A 31 1.30 17.02 11.61
C ALA A 31 1.32 18.29 10.73
N SER A 32 1.23 18.12 9.42
CA SER A 32 1.28 19.20 8.43
C SER A 32 0.31 18.98 7.27
N PRO A 33 0.00 20.02 6.47
CA PRO A 33 -0.76 19.86 5.24
C PRO A 33 -0.11 18.89 4.24
N ALA A 34 1.23 18.83 4.21
CA ALA A 34 1.97 17.89 3.38
C ALA A 34 1.72 16.45 3.84
N ASP A 35 1.78 16.19 5.15
CA ASP A 35 1.47 14.86 5.71
C ASP A 35 0.04 14.43 5.41
N ALA A 36 -0.91 15.37 5.49
CA ALA A 36 -2.31 15.11 5.15
C ALA A 36 -2.48 14.73 3.67
N ALA A 37 -1.72 15.38 2.77
CA ALA A 37 -1.71 15.02 1.36
C ALA A 37 -1.12 13.62 1.11
N VAL A 38 -0.02 13.27 1.79
CA VAL A 38 0.58 11.93 1.73
C VAL A 38 -0.39 10.86 2.26
N ALA A 39 -1.05 11.12 3.40
CA ALA A 39 -2.05 10.20 3.94
C ALA A 39 -3.22 10.01 2.97
N ARG A 40 -3.68 11.08 2.31
CA ARG A 40 -4.72 11.01 1.28
C ARG A 40 -4.30 10.16 0.09
N GLU A 41 -3.11 10.40 -0.45
CA GLU A 41 -2.55 9.60 -1.56
C GLU A 41 -2.46 8.12 -1.20
N ALA A 42 -1.98 7.81 0.01
CA ALA A 42 -1.84 6.44 0.48
C ALA A 42 -3.18 5.74 0.70
N VAL A 43 -4.20 6.45 1.19
CA VAL A 43 -5.57 5.92 1.29
C VAL A 43 -6.14 5.63 -0.11
N ASP A 44 -5.96 6.55 -1.07
CA ASP A 44 -6.41 6.35 -2.45
C ASP A 44 -5.71 5.14 -3.10
N ALA A 45 -4.42 4.95 -2.80
CA ALA A 45 -3.68 3.75 -3.22
C ALA A 45 -4.27 2.48 -2.61
N VAL A 46 -4.54 2.44 -1.30
CA VAL A 46 -5.17 1.28 -0.64
C VAL A 46 -6.51 0.95 -1.29
N ILE A 47 -7.36 1.95 -1.55
CA ILE A 47 -8.68 1.76 -2.18
C ILE A 47 -8.54 1.09 -3.56
N ARG A 48 -7.60 1.54 -4.39
CA ARG A 48 -7.31 0.90 -5.69
C ARG A 48 -6.79 -0.51 -5.55
N LEU A 49 -5.87 -0.74 -4.62
CA LEU A 49 -5.23 -2.04 -4.43
C LEU A 49 -6.16 -3.11 -3.84
N ILE A 50 -7.20 -2.73 -3.07
CA ILE A 50 -8.21 -3.68 -2.57
C ILE A 50 -9.21 -4.11 -3.64
N GLY A 51 -9.36 -3.33 -4.72
CA GLY A 51 -10.38 -3.52 -5.76
C GLY A 51 -10.50 -4.97 -6.29
N PRO A 52 -9.39 -5.65 -6.66
CA PRO A 52 -9.44 -7.02 -7.15
C PRO A 52 -9.93 -8.06 -6.12
N MET A 53 -9.84 -7.78 -4.82
CA MET A 53 -10.17 -8.71 -3.74
C MET A 53 -11.53 -8.41 -3.10
N THR A 54 -11.87 -7.13 -2.97
CA THR A 54 -13.11 -6.66 -2.35
C THR A 54 -13.76 -5.57 -3.22
N PRO A 55 -14.22 -5.89 -4.44
CA PRO A 55 -14.64 -4.89 -5.43
C PRO A 55 -15.77 -4.00 -4.94
N HIS A 56 -16.82 -4.57 -4.33
CA HIS A 56 -17.96 -3.78 -3.82
C HIS A 56 -17.55 -2.79 -2.72
N LEU A 57 -16.64 -3.19 -1.83
CA LEU A 57 -16.12 -2.30 -0.79
C LEU A 57 -15.20 -1.23 -1.38
N GLY A 58 -14.35 -1.61 -2.34
CA GLY A 58 -13.50 -0.67 -3.07
C GLY A 58 -14.31 0.42 -3.77
N GLU A 59 -15.38 0.05 -4.49
CA GLU A 59 -16.26 1.01 -5.17
C GLU A 59 -16.94 1.97 -4.19
N GLU A 60 -17.42 1.47 -3.05
CA GLU A 60 -18.05 2.34 -2.04
C GLU A 60 -17.03 3.31 -1.43
N LEU A 61 -15.84 2.81 -1.07
CA LEU A 61 -14.76 3.65 -0.53
C LEU A 61 -14.26 4.68 -1.55
N TRP A 62 -14.16 4.31 -2.83
CA TRP A 62 -13.78 5.21 -3.91
C TRP A 62 -14.75 6.39 -4.02
N ARG A 63 -16.06 6.11 -4.00
CA ARG A 63 -17.09 7.15 -3.97
C ARG A 63 -17.04 7.97 -2.69
N MET A 64 -16.86 7.34 -1.53
CA MET A 64 -16.75 8.04 -0.24
C MET A 64 -15.53 8.96 -0.16
N ALA A 65 -14.43 8.61 -0.84
CA ALA A 65 -13.25 9.45 -0.97
C ALA A 65 -13.48 10.65 -1.90
N GLY A 66 -14.63 10.73 -2.58
CA GLY A 66 -15.03 11.84 -3.44
C GLY A 66 -14.53 11.72 -4.87
N HIS A 67 -14.18 10.51 -5.31
CA HIS A 67 -13.81 10.26 -6.70
C HIS A 67 -15.06 9.95 -7.54
N ASP A 68 -14.98 10.30 -8.83
CA ASP A 68 -16.00 10.00 -9.82
C ASP A 68 -15.67 8.70 -10.60
N GLY A 69 -16.65 8.19 -11.32
CA GLY A 69 -16.51 7.00 -12.15
C GLY A 69 -16.44 5.69 -11.37
N LEU A 70 -16.05 4.61 -12.06
CA LEU A 70 -15.86 3.29 -11.45
C LEU A 70 -14.41 3.10 -11.02
N LEU A 71 -14.21 2.51 -9.84
CA LEU A 71 -12.89 2.08 -9.39
C LEU A 71 -12.29 1.06 -10.37
N ALA A 72 -13.12 0.15 -10.87
CA ALA A 72 -12.70 -0.90 -11.81
C ALA A 72 -12.14 -0.38 -13.14
N GLU A 73 -12.44 0.87 -13.51
CA GLU A 73 -11.93 1.52 -14.72
C GLU A 73 -10.65 2.33 -14.47
N GLN A 74 -10.24 2.50 -13.20
CA GLN A 74 -9.03 3.21 -12.86
C GLN A 74 -7.79 2.38 -13.22
N PRO A 75 -6.68 3.03 -13.62
CA PRO A 75 -5.43 2.32 -13.85
C PRO A 75 -4.99 1.59 -12.57
N TRP A 76 -4.11 0.60 -12.70
CA TRP A 76 -3.40 0.05 -11.55
C TRP A 76 -2.40 1.08 -11.00
N PRO A 77 -2.20 1.20 -9.67
CA PRO A 77 -1.22 2.13 -9.11
C PRO A 77 0.20 1.81 -9.59
N ASP A 78 0.92 2.85 -10.00
CA ASP A 78 2.35 2.77 -10.28
C ASP A 78 3.13 3.46 -9.14
N PHE A 79 4.41 3.14 -8.97
CA PHE A 79 5.25 3.69 -7.92
C PHE A 79 6.35 4.58 -8.48
N ASP A 80 6.75 5.60 -7.72
CA ASP A 80 7.91 6.43 -8.05
C ASP A 80 9.20 5.76 -7.53
N PRO A 81 10.16 5.38 -8.41
CA PRO A 81 11.43 4.78 -8.02
C PRO A 81 12.27 5.64 -7.06
N THR A 82 12.07 6.95 -7.07
CA THR A 82 12.81 7.88 -6.20
C THR A 82 12.32 7.86 -4.75
N LEU A 83 11.09 7.41 -4.50
CA LEU A 83 10.51 7.31 -3.16
C LEU A 83 10.83 5.99 -2.45
N VAL A 84 11.31 4.98 -3.20
CA VAL A 84 11.70 3.66 -2.66
C VAL A 84 13.20 3.54 -2.37
N THR A 85 13.98 4.61 -2.59
CA THR A 85 15.40 4.60 -2.26
C THR A 85 15.60 4.62 -0.74
N VAL A 86 16.31 3.62 -0.22
CA VAL A 86 16.59 3.50 1.20
C VAL A 86 17.98 4.07 1.50
N ASN A 87 18.06 5.07 2.38
CA ASN A 87 19.34 5.70 2.77
C ASN A 87 20.13 4.87 3.80
N THR A 88 19.45 3.98 4.52
CA THR A 88 20.04 3.16 5.60
C THR A 88 19.57 1.73 5.46
N ILE A 89 20.49 0.77 5.35
CA ILE A 89 20.16 -0.65 5.34
C ILE A 89 20.40 -1.28 6.70
N THR A 90 19.48 -2.13 7.15
CA THR A 90 19.70 -3.00 8.31
C THR A 90 20.61 -4.14 7.89
N LEU A 91 21.87 -4.14 8.34
CA LEU A 91 22.82 -5.22 8.07
C LEU A 91 22.79 -6.25 9.21
N PRO A 92 22.22 -7.44 9.01
CA PRO A 92 22.29 -8.49 10.01
C PRO A 92 23.74 -8.98 10.15
N VAL A 93 24.32 -8.87 11.35
CA VAL A 93 25.65 -9.42 11.65
C VAL A 93 25.50 -10.84 12.17
N GLN A 94 26.24 -11.78 11.57
CA GLN A 94 26.25 -13.17 12.02
C GLN A 94 27.64 -13.58 12.48
N VAL A 95 27.71 -14.30 13.60
CA VAL A 95 28.92 -14.96 14.07
C VAL A 95 28.62 -16.44 14.22
N ASN A 96 29.32 -17.29 13.46
CA ASN A 96 29.11 -18.73 13.40
C ASN A 96 27.64 -19.13 13.14
N GLY A 97 26.99 -18.45 12.20
CA GLY A 97 25.61 -18.72 11.79
C GLY A 97 24.53 -18.27 12.79
N LYS A 98 24.91 -17.58 13.88
CA LYS A 98 23.97 -16.97 14.83
C LYS A 98 23.95 -15.46 14.63
N VAL A 99 22.75 -14.91 14.46
CA VAL A 99 22.52 -13.45 14.40
C VAL A 99 22.96 -12.82 15.73
N ARG A 100 23.63 -11.68 15.63
CA ARG A 100 24.10 -10.83 16.72
C ARG A 100 23.69 -9.39 16.47
#